data_AF-A0A954D4U2-F1
#
_entry.id   AF-A0A954D4U2-F1
#
_cell.length_a   1.000
_cell.length_b   1.000
_cell.length_c   1.000
_cell.angle_alpha   90.00
_cell.angle_beta   90.00
_cell.angle_gamma   90.00
#
_symmetry.space_group_name_H-M   'P 1'
#
loop_
_entity.id
_entity.type
_entity.pdbx_description
1 polymer ?
#
loop_
_entity_poly.entity_id
_entity_poly.type
_entity_poly.pdbx_seq_one_letter_code
_entity_poly.pdbx_strand_id
1 'polypeptide(L)'
;KHVAMINMDMISRNGPFDMKIGKMDQFEGLNRIVYGVAEHLKVVLDPSGMEQYLRRSDQAAFIDAGVPAVFLYGGDHPQYHTENDDVGLILPEKICNISRLMFLAAYECAEFEGSFSVGSGG
;
A
#
# COMPACT_ATOMS: atom_id res chain seq x y z
N LYS A 1 14.00 -9.96 -13.83
CA LYS A 1 13.98 -8.68 -13.09
C LYS A 1 12.71 -8.68 -12.26
N HIS A 2 12.81 -8.84 -10.94
CA HIS A 2 11.64 -8.86 -10.06
C HIS A 2 11.23 -7.40 -9.82
N VAL A 3 10.04 -7.03 -10.27
CA VAL A 3 9.48 -5.70 -10.07
C VAL A 3 8.27 -5.89 -9.19
N ALA A 4 8.25 -5.19 -8.05
CA ALA A 4 7.06 -5.00 -7.25
C ALA A 4 6.69 -3.51 -7.28
N MET A 5 5.40 -3.22 -7.20
CA MET A 5 4.88 -1.87 -7.19
C MET A 5 4.12 -1.62 -5.88
N ILE A 6 4.52 -0.58 -5.16
CA ILE A 6 3.84 -0.17 -3.94
C ILE A 6 3.26 1.23 -4.18
N ASN A 7 1.95 1.32 -4.37
CA ASN A 7 1.27 2.60 -4.58
C ASN A 7 0.88 3.21 -3.22
N MET A 8 1.02 4.53 -3.10
CA MET A 8 0.67 5.30 -1.91
C MET A 8 -0.18 6.50 -2.30
N ASP A 9 -1.44 6.52 -1.87
CA ASP A 9 -2.39 7.57 -2.22
C ASP A 9 -3.15 8.05 -0.98
N MET A 10 -3.29 9.37 -0.84
CA MET A 10 -3.96 10.04 0.27
C MET A 10 -3.48 9.60 1.67
N ILE A 11 -2.16 9.50 1.87
CA ILE A 11 -1.56 8.86 3.07
C ILE A 11 -1.50 9.74 4.34
N SER A 12 -2.17 10.90 4.37
CA SER A 12 -1.92 11.95 5.36
C SER A 12 -3.04 12.13 6.40
N ARG A 13 -4.16 11.40 6.32
CA ARG A 13 -5.37 11.61 7.14
C ARG A 13 -5.85 10.34 7.86
N ASN A 14 -6.94 10.45 8.63
CA ASN A 14 -7.61 9.41 9.45
C ASN A 14 -6.98 9.11 10.84
N GLY A 15 -5.67 8.90 10.92
CA GLY A 15 -4.98 8.40 12.12
C GLY A 15 -3.51 8.08 11.85
N PRO A 16 -2.61 8.22 12.85
CA PRO A 16 -1.16 8.17 12.64
C PRO A 16 -0.60 6.79 12.26
N PHE A 17 -1.33 5.71 12.53
CA PHE A 17 -0.89 4.33 12.28
C PHE A 17 -1.88 3.49 11.48
N ASP A 18 -3.06 4.02 11.14
CA ASP A 18 -4.10 3.27 10.44
C ASP A 18 -3.97 3.42 8.93
N MET A 19 -3.96 2.32 8.17
CA MET A 19 -3.84 2.38 6.72
C MET A 19 -4.69 1.32 6.06
N LYS A 20 -5.40 1.66 4.99
CA LYS A 20 -6.04 0.63 4.17
C LYS A 20 -5.05 0.01 3.21
N ILE A 21 -5.20 -1.27 2.94
CA ILE A 21 -4.37 -2.00 1.97
C ILE A 21 -5.22 -2.74 0.94
N GLY A 22 -5.13 -2.32 -0.32
CA GLY A 22 -5.54 -3.13 -1.46
C GLY A 22 -4.42 -4.11 -1.81
N LYS A 23 -4.74 -5.41 -1.82
CA LYS A 23 -3.81 -6.47 -2.22
C LYS A 23 -4.49 -7.54 -3.05
N MET A 24 -3.71 -8.34 -3.77
CA MET A 24 -4.17 -9.63 -4.32
C MET A 24 -3.46 -10.77 -3.61
N ASP A 25 -4.19 -11.83 -3.26
CA ASP A 25 -3.64 -12.97 -2.52
C ASP A 25 -2.55 -13.71 -3.30
N GLN A 26 -2.66 -13.71 -4.64
CA GLN A 26 -1.65 -14.30 -5.53
C GLN A 26 -0.27 -13.64 -5.42
N PHE A 27 -0.17 -12.42 -4.86
CA PHE A 27 1.09 -11.70 -4.63
C PHE A 27 1.61 -11.93 -3.20
N GLU A 28 1.60 -13.18 -2.74
CA GLU A 28 1.91 -13.59 -1.36
C GLU A 28 3.26 -13.07 -0.85
N GLY A 29 4.32 -13.12 -1.67
CA GLY A 29 5.64 -12.66 -1.26
C GLY A 29 5.66 -11.15 -0.97
N LEU A 30 5.00 -10.36 -1.83
CA LEU A 30 4.86 -8.92 -1.60
C LEU A 30 4.00 -8.63 -0.36
N ASN A 31 2.89 -9.35 -0.20
CA ASN A 31 2.02 -9.23 0.97
C ASN A 31 2.81 -9.51 2.26
N ARG A 32 3.57 -10.61 2.28
CA ARG A 32 4.37 -11.00 3.44
C ARG A 32 5.36 -9.91 3.86
N ILE A 33 6.05 -9.30 2.90
CA ILE A 33 7.00 -8.21 3.17
C ILE A 33 6.27 -7.00 3.75
N VAL A 34 5.21 -6.54 3.10
CA VAL A 34 4.48 -5.34 3.52
C VAL A 34 3.85 -5.51 4.90
N TYR A 35 3.21 -6.66 5.18
CA TYR A 35 2.66 -6.95 6.50
C TYR A 35 3.74 -7.11 7.57
N GLY A 36 4.88 -7.73 7.26
CA GLY A 36 5.99 -7.88 8.20
C GLY A 36 6.61 -6.53 8.60
N VAL A 37 6.81 -5.63 7.64
CA VAL A 37 7.29 -4.26 7.91
C VAL A 37 6.23 -3.47 8.69
N ALA A 38 4.95 -3.59 8.34
CA ALA A 38 3.88 -2.91 9.05
C ALA A 38 3.79 -3.37 10.52
N GLU A 39 3.91 -4.67 10.79
CA GLU A 39 3.96 -5.22 12.15
C GLU A 39 5.16 -4.65 12.94
N HIS A 40 6.35 -4.62 12.33
CA HIS A 40 7.55 -4.05 12.94
C HIS A 40 7.37 -2.57 13.33
N LEU A 41 6.68 -1.79 12.48
CA LEU A 41 6.40 -0.38 12.69
C LEU A 41 5.11 -0.11 13.47
N LYS A 42 4.35 -1.15 13.83
CA LYS A 42 3.03 -1.06 14.48
C LYS A 42 2.01 -0.26 13.66
N VAL A 43 2.12 -0.31 12.34
CA VAL A 43 1.11 0.22 11.41
C VAL A 43 0.02 -0.83 11.23
N VAL A 44 -1.23 -0.43 11.41
CA VAL A 44 -2.40 -1.29 11.24
C VAL A 44 -2.82 -1.25 9.77
N LEU A 45 -2.78 -2.41 9.11
CA LEU A 45 -3.22 -2.56 7.73
C LEU A 45 -4.62 -3.20 7.66
N ASP A 46 -5.59 -2.43 7.18
CA ASP A 46 -6.99 -2.85 7.01
C ASP A 46 -7.30 -3.15 5.53
N PRO A 47 -7.49 -4.41 5.13
CA PRO A 47 -7.89 -4.75 3.76
C PRO A 47 -9.39 -4.56 3.52
N SER A 48 -10.20 -4.31 4.55
CA SER A 48 -11.66 -4.36 4.45
C SER A 48 -12.20 -3.34 3.46
N GLY A 49 -12.91 -3.84 2.45
CA GLY A 49 -13.56 -3.04 1.42
C GLY A 49 -12.60 -2.43 0.40
N MET A 50 -11.34 -2.88 0.36
CA MET A 50 -10.36 -2.39 -0.61
C MET A 50 -10.47 -3.05 -1.99
N GLU A 51 -11.24 -4.13 -2.12
CA GLU A 51 -11.43 -4.84 -3.38
C GLU A 51 -11.98 -3.92 -4.47
N GLN A 52 -12.90 -3.03 -4.12
CA GLN A 52 -13.48 -2.05 -5.05
C GLN A 52 -12.52 -0.92 -5.42
N TYR A 53 -11.45 -0.69 -4.65
CA TYR A 53 -10.45 0.37 -4.88
C TYR A 53 -9.18 -0.15 -5.57
N LEU A 54 -8.95 -1.46 -5.56
CA LEU A 54 -7.77 -2.10 -6.16
C LEU A 54 -7.54 -1.76 -7.64
N ARG A 55 -8.59 -1.38 -8.37
CA ARG A 55 -8.52 -0.96 -9.77
C ARG A 55 -8.81 0.53 -10.01
N ARG A 56 -8.74 1.38 -8.96
CA ARG A 56 -9.10 2.81 -9.03
C ARG A 56 -7.93 3.79 -8.97
N SER A 57 -6.70 3.30 -8.81
CA SER A 57 -5.49 4.13 -8.78
C SER A 57 -4.37 3.42 -9.56
N ASP A 58 -3.17 3.99 -9.60
CA ASP A 58 -2.11 3.65 -10.55
C ASP A 58 -1.65 2.18 -10.49
N GLN A 59 -1.89 1.48 -9.38
CA GLN A 59 -1.63 0.04 -9.30
C GLN A 59 -2.39 -0.79 -10.30
N ALA A 60 -3.54 -0.33 -10.78
CA ALA A 60 -4.40 -1.09 -11.67
C ALA A 60 -3.63 -1.59 -12.91
N ALA A 61 -2.86 -0.70 -13.56
CA ALA A 61 -2.09 -1.03 -14.76
C ALA A 61 -1.01 -2.09 -14.50
N PHE A 62 -0.38 -2.06 -13.32
CA PHE A 62 0.62 -3.05 -12.93
C PHE A 62 -0.01 -4.40 -12.66
N ILE A 63 -1.12 -4.42 -11.94
CA ILE A 63 -1.83 -5.66 -11.66
C ILE A 63 -2.35 -6.30 -12.96
N ASP A 64 -2.91 -5.50 -13.88
CA ASP A 64 -3.41 -6.00 -15.16
C ASP A 64 -2.29 -6.52 -16.06
N ALA A 65 -1.06 -6.02 -15.88
CA ALA A 65 0.15 -6.54 -16.52
C ALA A 65 0.79 -7.74 -15.77
N GLY A 66 0.17 -8.22 -14.69
CA GLY A 66 0.68 -9.33 -13.87
C GLY A 66 1.88 -8.95 -12.98
N VAL A 67 2.17 -7.66 -12.82
CA VAL A 67 3.21 -7.17 -11.91
C VAL A 67 2.65 -7.16 -10.47
N PRO A 68 3.35 -7.79 -9.51
CA PRO A 68 2.97 -7.73 -8.10
C PRO A 68 2.80 -6.30 -7.62
N ALA A 69 1.62 -5.98 -7.12
CA ALA A 69 1.33 -4.64 -6.63
C ALA A 69 0.42 -4.62 -5.41
N VAL A 70 0.65 -3.63 -4.55
CA VAL A 70 -0.23 -3.29 -3.42
C VAL A 70 -0.61 -1.81 -3.49
N PHE A 71 -1.74 -1.49 -2.87
CA PHE A 71 -2.26 -0.14 -2.77
C PHE A 71 -2.44 0.27 -1.32
N LEU A 72 -1.60 1.19 -0.85
CA LEU A 72 -1.77 1.82 0.45
C LEU A 72 -2.65 3.07 0.28
N TYR A 73 -3.82 3.05 0.92
CA TYR A 73 -4.81 4.11 0.86
C TYR A 73 -5.21 4.66 2.23
N GLY A 74 -5.23 5.99 2.39
CA GLY A 74 -5.72 6.63 3.63
C GLY A 74 -7.24 6.64 3.79
N GLY A 75 -7.99 6.20 2.78
CA GLY A 75 -9.46 6.23 2.82
C GLY A 75 -10.05 7.54 2.33
N ASP A 76 -11.33 7.48 1.94
CA ASP A 76 -12.08 8.65 1.51
C ASP A 76 -12.27 9.62 2.69
N HIS A 77 -12.39 10.91 2.38
CA HIS A 77 -12.72 11.94 3.36
C HIS A 77 -13.62 13.03 2.77
N PRO A 78 -14.35 13.80 3.61
CA PRO A 78 -15.35 14.76 3.12
C PRO A 78 -14.81 15.85 2.18
N GLN A 79 -13.53 16.20 2.31
CA GLN A 79 -12.89 17.22 1.48
C GLN A 79 -12.31 16.67 0.17
N TYR A 80 -12.37 15.35 -0.08
CA TYR A 80 -11.75 14.76 -1.25
C TYR A 80 -12.42 15.29 -2.52
N HIS A 81 -11.62 15.65 -3.52
CA HIS A 81 -12.08 16.34 -4.74
C HIS A 81 -12.79 17.69 -4.47
N THR A 82 -12.40 18.42 -3.43
CA THR A 82 -12.90 19.77 -3.16
C THR A 82 -11.76 20.75 -2.95
N GLU A 83 -12.05 22.04 -3.08
CA GLU A 83 -11.12 23.13 -2.75
C GLU A 83 -10.72 23.19 -1.26
N ASN A 84 -11.44 22.46 -0.39
CA ASN A 84 -11.18 22.40 1.03
C ASN A 84 -10.19 21.29 1.43
N ASP A 85 -9.62 20.55 0.48
CA ASP A 85 -8.56 19.59 0.74
C ASP A 85 -7.21 20.30 0.94
N ASP A 86 -7.01 20.78 2.16
CA ASP A 86 -5.93 21.73 2.49
C ASP A 86 -4.85 21.11 3.39
N VAL A 87 -3.65 21.70 3.35
CA VAL A 87 -2.48 21.32 4.16
C VAL A 87 -2.78 21.31 5.66
N GLY A 88 -3.70 22.14 6.15
CA GLY A 88 -4.12 22.16 7.56
C GLY A 88 -4.78 20.86 8.04
N LEU A 89 -5.20 19.97 7.13
CA LEU A 89 -5.85 18.69 7.44
C LEU A 89 -4.86 17.51 7.47
N ILE A 90 -3.58 17.76 7.13
CA ILE A 90 -2.53 16.75 7.10
C ILE A 90 -2.06 16.42 8.52
N LEU A 91 -1.80 15.13 8.78
CA LEU A 91 -1.13 14.63 9.98
C LEU A 91 0.34 14.31 9.67
N PRO A 92 1.31 15.16 10.07
CA PRO A 92 2.73 14.95 9.73
C PRO A 92 3.30 13.65 10.30
N GLU A 93 2.85 13.25 11.49
CA GLU A 93 3.24 11.98 12.11
C GLU A 93 2.84 10.79 11.24
N LYS A 94 1.62 10.81 10.70
CA LYS A 94 1.14 9.76 9.79
C LYS A 94 2.03 9.68 8.56
N ILE A 95 2.31 10.81 7.91
CA ILE A 95 3.20 10.85 6.74
C ILE A 95 4.55 10.22 7.08
N CYS A 96 5.14 10.57 8.23
CA CYS A 96 6.41 9.98 8.67
C CYS A 96 6.30 8.46 8.84
N ASN A 97 5.26 7.96 9.51
CA ASN A 97 5.08 6.53 9.78
C ASN A 97 4.85 5.73 8.49
N ILE A 98 3.97 6.22 7.61
CA ILE A 98 3.69 5.56 6.33
C ILE A 98 4.90 5.66 5.38
N SER A 99 5.65 6.77 5.40
CA SER A 99 6.89 6.87 4.62
C SER A 99 7.96 5.88 5.08
N ARG A 100 8.05 5.60 6.39
CA ARG A 100 8.95 4.56 6.92
C ARG A 100 8.52 3.16 6.47
N LEU A 101 7.22 2.85 6.54
CA LEU A 101 6.67 1.60 6.03
C LEU A 101 7.03 1.42 4.55
N MET A 102 6.79 2.46 3.75
CA MET A 102 7.11 2.48 2.33
C MET A 102 8.59 2.22 2.05
N PHE A 103 9.46 2.97 2.71
CA PHE A 103 10.91 2.85 2.53
C PHE A 103 11.41 1.44 2.88
N LEU A 104 11.03 0.93 4.05
CA LEU A 104 11.45 -0.39 4.51
C LEU A 104 10.86 -1.50 3.65
N ALA A 105 9.58 -1.43 3.27
CA ALA A 105 8.98 -2.43 2.38
C ALA A 105 9.64 -2.45 1.00
N ALA A 106 9.96 -1.28 0.44
CA ALA A 106 10.70 -1.19 -0.83
C ALA A 106 12.12 -1.75 -0.72
N TYR A 107 12.82 -1.47 0.40
CA TYR A 107 14.13 -2.02 0.69
C TYR A 107 14.09 -3.55 0.81
N GLU A 108 13.18 -4.09 1.61
CA GLU A 108 12.99 -5.54 1.75
C GLU A 108 12.60 -6.20 0.42
N CYS A 109 11.79 -5.56 -0.41
CA CYS A 109 11.51 -6.05 -1.76
C CYS A 109 12.76 -6.06 -2.66
N ALA A 110 13.66 -5.10 -2.52
CA ALA A 110 14.90 -5.06 -3.29
C ALA A 110 15.87 -6.18 -2.87
N GLU A 111 15.89 -6.53 -1.58
CA GLU A 111 16.72 -7.60 -1.01
C GLU A 111 16.07 -8.99 -1.13
N PHE A 112 14.80 -9.08 -1.53
CA PHE A 112 14.07 -10.34 -1.56
C PHE A 112 14.50 -11.24 -2.73
N GLU A 113 15.11 -12.38 -2.40
CA GLU A 113 15.57 -13.38 -3.38
C GLU A 113 14.48 -14.39 -3.80
N GLY A 114 13.23 -14.22 -3.34
CA GLY A 114 12.11 -15.12 -3.62
C GLY A 114 11.16 -14.65 -4.73
N SER A 115 10.06 -15.38 -4.92
CA SER A 115 8.97 -14.96 -5.81
C SER A 115 7.94 -14.12 -5.05
N PHE A 116 7.58 -12.97 -5.62
CA PHE A 116 6.48 -12.16 -5.08
C PHE A 116 5.11 -12.77 -5.35
N SER A 117 4.99 -13.64 -6.35
CA SER A 117 3.75 -14.32 -6.69
C SER A 117 3.83 -15.81 -6.38
N VAL A 118 2.70 -16.43 -6.06
CA VAL A 118 2.59 -17.88 -6.16
C VAL A 118 2.74 -18.23 -7.64
N GLY A 119 3.71 -19.10 -7.98
CA GLY A 119 3.88 -19.54 -9.36
C GLY A 119 2.55 -20.08 -9.87
N SER A 120 2.11 -19.63 -11.05
CA SER A 120 0.99 -20.22 -11.74
C SER A 120 1.35 -21.68 -12.04
N GLY A 121 1.03 -22.59 -11.11
CA GLY A 121 1.05 -24.01 -11.34
C GLY A 121 0.04 -24.29 -12.44
N GLY A 122 0.53 -24.40 -13.67
CA GLY A 122 -0.14 -25.13 -14.74
C GLY A 122 0.10 -26.62 -14.58
#